data_AF-A0A7V8VD21-F1
#
_entry.id   AF-A0A7V8VD21-F1
#
_cell.length_a   1.000
_cell.length_b   1.000
_cell.length_c   1.000
_cell.angle_alpha   90.00
_cell.angle_beta   90.00
_cell.angle_gamma   90.00
#
_symmetry.space_group_name_H-M   'P 1'
#
loop_
_entity.id
_entity.type
_entity.pdbx_description
1 polymer ?
#
loop_
_entity_poly.entity_id
_entity_poly.type
_entity_poly.pdbx_seq_one_letter_code
_entity_poly.pdbx_strand_id
1 'polypeptide(L)'
;MSRTLTVFQGAWASVRQAVRAGRRTDALRLLRRYLHLPSLSVQQRARAEALTGHLYLSLGEYARARWHLRRAVMLCPTKSRWQYLLGCAWAEDPVGGHDRAARWFWRAWRRRPQHPLYRSALGEALIGMGKVRRGARLLLRAARQAPGSLPILQRLVRGMIRAGRPSLALRVVCAARFLCRTPMAGQHVEEWIRQLRFEQARRHQPLLRSAMRYSLPFPLRAG
;
A
#
# COMPACT_ATOMS: atom_id res chain seq x y z
N MET A 1 -7.65 -43.76 0.43
CA MET A 1 -7.71 -42.31 0.71
C MET A 1 -6.53 -41.94 1.62
N SER A 2 -5.49 -41.32 1.07
CA SER A 2 -4.11 -41.35 1.60
C SER A 2 -3.86 -40.45 2.83
N ARG A 3 -3.37 -41.03 3.93
CA ARG A 3 -2.95 -40.37 5.20
C ARG A 3 -2.01 -39.17 5.02
N THR A 4 -1.31 -39.06 3.89
CA THR A 4 -0.43 -37.93 3.58
C THR A 4 -1.22 -36.64 3.28
N LEU A 5 -2.34 -36.73 2.55
CA LEU A 5 -3.19 -35.57 2.22
C LEU A 5 -3.83 -34.96 3.47
N THR A 6 -4.23 -35.80 4.43
CA THR A 6 -4.84 -35.33 5.69
C THR A 6 -3.83 -34.60 6.57
N VAL A 7 -2.56 -35.04 6.62
CA VAL A 7 -1.49 -34.35 7.35
C VAL A 7 -1.23 -32.95 6.75
N PHE A 8 -1.14 -32.83 5.42
CA PHE A 8 -0.94 -31.52 4.78
C PHE A 8 -2.13 -30.58 4.94
N GLN A 9 -3.35 -31.10 4.80
CA GLN A 9 -4.57 -30.32 4.97
C GLN A 9 -4.71 -29.84 6.42
N GLY A 10 -4.42 -30.70 7.40
CA GLY A 10 -4.41 -30.36 8.82
C GLY A 10 -3.37 -29.29 9.15
N ALA A 11 -2.11 -29.49 8.73
CA ALA A 11 -1.04 -28.52 8.98
C ALA A 11 -1.34 -27.14 8.36
N TRP A 12 -1.86 -27.11 7.13
CA TRP A 12 -2.25 -25.86 6.47
C TRP A 12 -3.50 -25.23 7.12
N ALA A 13 -4.44 -26.02 7.64
CA ALA A 13 -5.58 -25.52 8.39
C ALA A 13 -5.13 -24.82 9.69
N SER A 14 -4.22 -25.41 10.45
CA SER A 14 -3.65 -24.79 11.65
C SER A 14 -2.94 -23.48 11.34
N VAL A 15 -2.16 -23.42 10.25
CA VAL A 15 -1.54 -22.17 9.78
C VAL A 15 -2.61 -21.12 9.47
N ARG A 16 -3.65 -21.48 8.72
CA ARG A 16 -4.74 -20.55 8.37
C ARG A 16 -5.47 -20.04 9.61
N GLN A 17 -5.71 -20.90 10.59
CA GLN A 17 -6.35 -20.52 11.84
C GLN A 17 -5.49 -19.54 12.63
N ALA A 18 -4.19 -19.80 12.76
CA ALA A 18 -3.25 -18.89 13.43
C ALA A 18 -3.20 -17.52 12.75
N VAL A 19 -3.17 -17.48 11.41
CA VAL A 19 -3.21 -16.23 10.63
C VAL A 19 -4.53 -15.48 10.84
N ARG A 20 -5.67 -16.18 10.83
CA ARG A 20 -6.99 -15.58 11.09
C ARG A 20 -7.10 -15.03 12.51
N ALA A 21 -6.51 -15.71 13.48
CA ALA A 21 -6.46 -15.29 14.87
C ALA A 21 -5.44 -14.17 15.14
N GLY A 22 -4.69 -13.70 14.13
CA GLY A 22 -3.68 -12.65 14.29
C GLY A 22 -2.41 -13.10 15.03
N ARG A 23 -2.28 -14.37 15.38
CA ARG A 23 -1.12 -14.97 16.06
C ARG A 23 0.02 -15.20 15.07
N ARG A 24 0.69 -14.11 14.68
CA ARG A 24 1.71 -14.07 13.61
C ARG A 24 2.93 -14.92 13.93
N THR A 25 3.41 -14.89 15.17
CA THR A 25 4.57 -15.67 15.64
C THR A 25 4.29 -17.16 15.60
N ASP A 26 3.14 -17.60 16.09
CA ASP A 26 2.69 -18.99 16.01
C ASP A 26 2.54 -19.45 14.56
N ALA A 27 1.94 -18.61 13.70
CA ALA A 27 1.81 -18.91 12.28
C ALA A 27 3.18 -19.11 11.60
N LEU A 28 4.19 -18.30 11.93
CA LEU A 28 5.55 -18.47 11.44
C LEU A 28 6.19 -19.78 11.94
N ARG A 29 5.99 -20.14 13.21
CA ARG A 29 6.48 -21.40 13.78
C ARG A 29 5.86 -22.61 13.06
N LEU A 30 4.54 -22.58 12.83
CA LEU A 30 3.82 -23.62 12.09
C LEU A 30 4.27 -23.69 10.62
N LEU A 31 4.48 -22.54 9.97
CA LEU A 31 4.98 -22.48 8.59
C LEU A 31 6.40 -23.01 8.45
N ARG A 32 7.28 -22.77 9.42
CA ARG A 32 8.63 -23.35 9.44
C ARG A 32 8.55 -24.88 9.46
N ARG A 33 7.73 -25.46 10.34
CA ARG A 33 7.48 -26.92 10.38
C ARG A 33 6.89 -27.42 9.06
N TYR A 34 5.93 -26.70 8.49
CA TYR A 34 5.30 -27.05 7.22
C TYR A 34 6.32 -27.11 6.07
N LEU A 35 7.23 -26.13 5.98
CA LEU A 35 8.24 -26.04 4.92
C LEU A 35 9.32 -27.15 4.97
N HIS A 36 9.52 -27.76 6.14
CA HIS A 36 10.41 -28.90 6.34
C HIS A 36 9.78 -30.26 5.95
N LEU A 37 8.50 -30.31 5.60
CA LEU A 37 7.87 -31.56 5.16
C LEU A 37 8.48 -32.04 3.83
N PRO A 38 8.88 -33.33 3.73
CA PRO A 38 9.67 -33.85 2.60
C PRO A 38 8.89 -33.91 1.28
N SER A 39 7.56 -34.07 1.30
CA SER A 39 6.72 -34.26 0.11
C SER A 39 5.82 -33.05 -0.23
N LEU A 40 6.37 -31.84 -0.14
CA LEU A 40 5.66 -30.63 -0.59
C LEU A 40 5.75 -30.44 -2.11
N SER A 41 4.60 -30.29 -2.76
CA SER A 41 4.56 -29.85 -4.16
C SER A 41 5.14 -28.43 -4.30
N VAL A 42 5.68 -28.12 -5.49
CA VAL A 42 6.20 -26.79 -5.84
C VAL A 42 5.19 -25.68 -5.52
N GLN A 43 3.91 -25.91 -5.81
CA GLN A 43 2.84 -24.94 -5.55
C GLN A 43 2.58 -24.74 -4.06
N GLN A 44 2.57 -25.81 -3.26
CA GLN A 44 2.38 -25.71 -1.80
C GLN A 44 3.57 -25.00 -1.15
N ARG A 45 4.79 -25.36 -1.53
CA ARG A 45 6.01 -24.69 -1.07
C ARG A 45 5.96 -23.20 -1.43
N ALA A 46 5.66 -22.85 -2.67
CA ALA A 46 5.57 -21.46 -3.10
C ALA A 46 4.51 -20.66 -2.32
N ARG A 47 3.35 -21.26 -2.04
CA ARG A 47 2.30 -20.64 -1.22
C ARG A 47 2.74 -20.42 0.23
N ALA A 48 3.43 -21.40 0.82
CA ALA A 48 3.96 -21.29 2.17
C ALA A 48 5.04 -20.20 2.26
N GLU A 49 5.99 -20.17 1.33
CA GLU A 49 7.01 -19.10 1.23
C GLU A 49 6.39 -17.71 1.00
N ALA A 50 5.31 -17.62 0.20
CA ALA A 50 4.60 -16.36 0.00
C ALA A 50 3.92 -15.89 1.29
N LEU A 51 3.36 -16.82 2.07
CA LEU A 51 2.66 -16.53 3.30
C LEU A 51 3.65 -16.14 4.42
N THR A 52 4.78 -16.84 4.56
CA THR A 52 5.84 -16.43 5.51
C THR A 52 6.35 -15.03 5.18
N GLY A 53 6.61 -14.76 3.91
CA GLY A 53 7.04 -13.44 3.46
C GLY A 53 6.02 -12.33 3.75
N HIS A 54 4.73 -12.62 3.59
CA HIS A 54 3.65 -11.68 3.94
C HIS A 54 3.53 -11.45 5.46
N LEU A 55 3.76 -12.48 6.28
CA LEU A 55 3.77 -12.32 7.73
C LEU A 55 4.96 -11.47 8.20
N TYR A 56 6.15 -11.70 7.66
CA TYR A 56 7.32 -10.86 7.94
C TYR A 56 7.11 -9.40 7.51
N LEU A 57 6.44 -9.16 6.39
CA LEU A 57 6.01 -7.80 6.00
C LEU A 57 5.18 -7.14 7.11
N SER A 58 4.17 -7.86 7.62
CA SER A 58 3.31 -7.32 8.67
C SER A 58 4.00 -7.13 10.01
N LEU A 59 5.18 -7.72 10.21
CA LEU A 59 6.03 -7.54 11.39
C LEU A 59 7.11 -6.46 11.19
N GLY A 60 7.19 -5.83 10.00
CA GLY A 60 8.24 -4.86 9.66
C GLY A 60 9.61 -5.50 9.38
N GLU A 61 9.71 -6.83 9.34
CA GLU A 61 10.97 -7.53 9.05
C GLU A 61 11.21 -7.65 7.54
N TYR A 62 11.49 -6.52 6.90
CA TYR A 62 11.51 -6.42 5.43
C TYR A 62 12.56 -7.29 4.75
N ALA A 63 13.74 -7.47 5.36
CA ALA A 63 14.80 -8.31 4.80
C ALA A 63 14.37 -9.79 4.70
N ARG A 64 13.80 -10.36 5.77
CA ARG A 64 13.27 -11.72 5.79
C ARG A 64 12.07 -11.85 4.86
N ALA A 65 11.20 -10.84 4.83
CA ALA A 65 10.09 -10.80 3.89
C ALA A 65 10.56 -10.92 2.43
N ARG A 66 11.56 -10.14 2.03
CA ARG A 66 12.13 -10.20 0.67
C ARG A 66 12.72 -11.56 0.34
N TRP A 67 13.42 -12.18 1.30
CA TRP A 67 14.01 -13.50 1.10
C TRP A 67 12.93 -14.54 0.76
N HIS A 68 11.89 -14.63 1.58
CA HIS A 68 10.80 -15.60 1.40
C HIS A 68 9.98 -15.30 0.14
N LEU A 69 9.65 -14.02 -0.10
CA LEU A 69 8.88 -13.61 -1.29
C LEU A 69 9.66 -13.83 -2.59
N ARG A 70 10.99 -13.67 -2.60
CA ARG A 70 11.81 -14.00 -3.77
C ARG A 70 11.71 -15.49 -4.10
N ARG A 71 11.80 -16.38 -3.10
CA ARG A 71 11.63 -17.82 -3.31
C ARG A 71 10.25 -18.15 -3.85
N ALA A 72 9.19 -17.56 -3.29
CA ALA A 72 7.84 -17.73 -3.82
C ALA A 72 7.71 -17.30 -5.29
N VAL A 73 8.26 -16.14 -5.65
CA VAL A 73 8.24 -15.62 -7.04
C VAL A 73 9.08 -16.50 -7.98
N MET A 74 10.21 -17.04 -7.52
CA MET A 74 11.01 -17.99 -8.31
C MET A 74 10.23 -19.29 -8.58
N LEU A 75 9.54 -19.83 -7.56
CA LEU A 75 8.78 -21.06 -7.69
C LEU A 75 7.50 -20.90 -8.54
N CYS A 76 6.81 -19.75 -8.48
CA CYS A 76 5.72 -19.44 -9.42
C CYS A 76 5.78 -17.99 -9.92
N PRO A 77 6.48 -17.73 -11.04
CA PRO A 77 6.66 -16.37 -11.57
C PRO A 77 5.38 -15.75 -12.13
N THR A 78 4.33 -16.54 -12.33
CA THR A 78 3.04 -16.11 -12.90
C THR A 78 2.14 -15.42 -11.87
N LYS A 79 2.43 -15.52 -10.57
CA LYS A 79 1.59 -14.97 -9.51
C LYS A 79 1.90 -13.49 -9.24
N SER A 80 1.14 -12.60 -9.89
CA SER A 80 1.25 -11.14 -9.74
C SER A 80 1.13 -10.65 -8.28
N ARG A 81 0.33 -11.33 -7.45
CA ARG A 81 0.16 -10.98 -6.04
C ARG A 81 1.47 -11.07 -5.26
N TRP A 82 2.33 -12.04 -5.56
CA TRP A 82 3.60 -12.22 -4.83
C TRP A 82 4.65 -11.23 -5.31
N GLN A 83 4.64 -10.87 -6.60
CA GLN A 83 5.43 -9.76 -7.11
C GLN A 83 5.03 -8.43 -6.48
N TYR A 84 3.72 -8.20 -6.30
CA TYR A 84 3.21 -7.04 -5.57
C TYR A 84 3.69 -7.02 -4.12
N LEU A 85 3.58 -8.12 -3.38
CA LEU A 85 4.07 -8.21 -2.00
C LEU A 85 5.59 -7.96 -1.92
N LEU A 86 6.36 -8.49 -2.88
CA LEU A 86 7.80 -8.22 -2.95
C LEU A 86 8.07 -6.72 -3.19
N GLY A 87 7.24 -6.06 -4.00
CA GLY A 87 7.25 -4.60 -4.16
C GLY A 87 6.95 -3.86 -2.85
N CYS A 88 5.94 -4.29 -2.08
CA CYS A 88 5.65 -3.73 -0.75
C CYS A 88 6.86 -3.88 0.18
N ALA A 89 7.54 -5.03 0.17
CA ALA A 89 8.73 -5.28 0.98
C ALA A 89 9.94 -4.40 0.60
N TRP A 90 9.94 -3.82 -0.60
CA TRP A 90 10.90 -2.78 -0.97
C TRP A 90 10.40 -1.37 -0.67
N ALA A 91 9.09 -1.11 -0.75
CA ALA A 91 8.54 0.23 -0.54
C ALA A 91 8.40 0.61 0.95
N GLU A 92 8.23 -0.38 1.82
CA GLU A 92 8.05 -0.17 3.27
C GLU A 92 9.39 -0.24 4.03
N ASP A 93 10.44 -0.81 3.43
CA ASP A 93 11.76 -0.83 4.03
C ASP A 93 12.40 0.57 3.98
N PRO A 94 12.87 1.13 5.11
CA PRO A 94 13.64 2.39 5.13
C PRO A 94 14.89 2.36 4.24
N VAL A 95 15.54 1.20 4.12
CA VAL A 95 16.69 0.98 3.22
C VAL A 95 16.22 0.60 1.80
N GLY A 96 14.93 0.29 1.65
CA GLY A 96 14.30 -0.08 0.40
C GLY A 96 13.99 1.12 -0.47
N GLY A 97 14.78 1.30 -1.53
CA GLY A 97 14.53 2.36 -2.50
C GLY A 97 13.21 2.18 -3.26
N HIS A 98 12.50 3.30 -3.47
CA HIS A 98 11.26 3.36 -4.26
C HIS A 98 11.44 2.85 -5.70
N ASP A 99 12.65 2.93 -6.27
CA ASP A 99 12.99 2.38 -7.59
C ASP A 99 12.79 0.87 -7.67
N ARG A 100 13.26 0.14 -6.64
CA ARG A 100 13.15 -1.33 -6.59
C ARG A 100 11.68 -1.73 -6.45
N ALA A 101 10.94 -1.02 -5.59
CA ALA A 101 9.50 -1.23 -5.42
C ALA A 101 8.73 -0.99 -6.73
N ALA A 102 8.99 0.11 -7.43
CA ALA A 102 8.34 0.45 -8.69
C ALA A 102 8.55 -0.64 -9.77
N ARG A 103 9.74 -1.23 -9.87
CA ARG A 103 9.99 -2.35 -10.81
C ARG A 103 9.12 -3.56 -10.52
N TRP A 104 8.97 -3.93 -9.26
CA TRP A 104 8.12 -5.07 -8.86
C TRP A 104 6.63 -4.78 -9.03
N PHE A 105 6.18 -3.58 -8.68
CA PHE A 105 4.80 -3.15 -8.94
C PHE A 105 4.48 -3.09 -10.43
N TRP A 106 5.41 -2.64 -11.26
CA TRP A 106 5.24 -2.64 -12.72
C TRP A 106 5.08 -4.06 -13.27
N ARG A 107 5.89 -5.02 -12.81
CA ARG A 107 5.74 -6.44 -13.18
C ARG A 107 4.36 -6.99 -12.76
N ALA A 108 3.94 -6.71 -11.53
CA ALA A 108 2.63 -7.13 -11.04
C ALA A 108 1.47 -6.51 -11.84
N TRP A 109 1.57 -5.22 -12.15
CA TRP A 109 0.56 -4.49 -12.92
C TRP A 109 0.53 -4.95 -14.39
N ARG A 110 1.66 -5.16 -15.06
CA ARG A 110 1.73 -5.68 -16.44
C ARG A 110 1.02 -7.03 -16.56
N ARG A 111 1.11 -7.87 -15.53
CA ARG A 111 0.43 -9.18 -15.51
C ARG A 111 -1.06 -9.08 -15.25
N ARG A 112 -1.51 -8.11 -14.43
CA ARG A 112 -2.94 -7.88 -14.14
C ARG A 112 -3.25 -6.39 -14.27
N PRO A 113 -3.39 -5.87 -15.51
CA PRO A 113 -3.55 -4.44 -15.75
C PRO A 113 -4.86 -3.89 -15.20
N GLN A 114 -5.87 -4.75 -15.05
CA GLN A 114 -7.18 -4.46 -14.50
C GLN A 114 -7.18 -4.34 -12.97
N HIS A 115 -6.12 -4.74 -12.25
CA HIS A 115 -6.13 -4.70 -10.79
C HIS A 115 -5.75 -3.29 -10.28
N PRO A 116 -6.67 -2.52 -9.66
CA PRO A 116 -6.43 -1.11 -9.34
C PRO A 116 -5.40 -0.93 -8.20
N LEU A 117 -5.31 -1.87 -7.25
CA LEU A 117 -4.27 -1.84 -6.19
C LEU A 117 -2.83 -1.85 -6.73
N TYR A 118 -2.54 -2.60 -7.81
CA TYR A 118 -1.18 -2.66 -8.35
C TYR A 118 -0.82 -1.35 -9.05
N ARG A 119 -1.81 -0.75 -9.72
CA ARG A 119 -1.66 0.57 -10.34
C ARG A 119 -1.46 1.67 -9.30
N SER A 120 -2.19 1.65 -8.18
CA SER A 120 -2.04 2.65 -7.13
C SER A 120 -0.69 2.53 -6.42
N ALA A 121 -0.23 1.31 -6.11
CA ALA A 121 1.09 1.10 -5.51
C ALA A 121 2.25 1.53 -6.43
N LEU A 122 2.15 1.28 -7.73
CA LEU A 122 3.09 1.82 -8.71
C LEU A 122 3.07 3.36 -8.72
N GLY A 123 1.88 3.96 -8.68
CA GLY A 123 1.72 5.41 -8.63
C GLY A 123 2.36 6.04 -7.40
N GLU A 124 2.17 5.45 -6.22
CA GLU A 124 2.80 5.89 -4.96
C GLU A 124 4.32 5.78 -5.02
N ALA A 125 4.85 4.64 -5.51
CA ALA A 125 6.29 4.45 -5.67
C ALA A 125 6.91 5.48 -6.64
N LEU A 126 6.23 5.79 -7.75
CA LEU A 126 6.69 6.82 -8.70
C LEU A 126 6.72 8.22 -8.08
N ILE A 127 5.78 8.56 -7.19
CA ILE A 127 5.83 9.83 -6.45
C ILE A 127 7.03 9.85 -5.51
N GLY A 128 7.30 8.74 -4.81
CA GLY A 128 8.50 8.60 -3.97
C GLY A 128 9.82 8.77 -4.74
N MET A 129 9.85 8.41 -6.03
CA MET A 129 10.98 8.63 -6.92
C MET A 129 11.06 10.06 -7.52
N GLY A 130 10.20 10.99 -7.09
CA GLY A 130 10.11 12.35 -7.65
C GLY A 130 9.35 12.43 -9.00
N LYS A 131 8.88 11.32 -9.56
CA LYS A 131 8.09 11.27 -10.81
C LYS A 131 6.62 11.63 -10.57
N VAL A 132 6.38 12.76 -9.92
CA VAL A 132 5.09 13.22 -9.39
C VAL A 132 3.99 13.23 -10.46
N ARG A 133 4.25 13.81 -11.64
CA ARG A 133 3.24 13.91 -12.71
C ARG A 133 2.76 12.55 -13.23
N ARG A 134 3.65 11.54 -13.29
CA ARG A 134 3.29 10.18 -13.74
C ARG A 134 2.58 9.43 -12.62
N GLY A 135 3.11 9.49 -11.39
CA GLY A 135 2.53 8.82 -10.23
C GLY A 135 1.12 9.30 -9.89
N ALA A 136 0.90 10.62 -9.90
CA ALA A 136 -0.42 11.21 -9.67
C ALA A 136 -1.47 10.74 -10.68
N ARG A 137 -1.12 10.66 -11.98
CA ARG A 137 -2.01 10.13 -13.02
C ARG A 137 -2.41 8.67 -12.76
N LEU A 138 -1.47 7.83 -12.32
CA LEU A 138 -1.75 6.43 -12.01
C LEU A 138 -2.66 6.29 -10.77
N LEU A 139 -2.42 7.07 -9.71
CA LEU A 139 -3.26 7.08 -8.51
C LEU A 139 -4.69 7.54 -8.83
N LEU A 140 -4.85 8.62 -9.58
CA LEU A 140 -6.17 9.11 -10.00
C LEU A 140 -6.93 8.07 -10.83
N ARG A 141 -6.25 7.39 -11.77
CA ARG A 141 -6.85 6.31 -12.55
C ARG A 141 -7.23 5.11 -11.69
N ALA A 142 -6.43 4.77 -10.68
CA ALA A 142 -6.74 3.69 -9.75
C ALA A 142 -7.96 4.03 -8.88
N ALA A 143 -8.06 5.28 -8.39
CA ALA A 143 -9.21 5.75 -7.62
C ALA A 143 -10.48 5.80 -8.46
N ARG A 144 -10.42 6.24 -9.72
CA ARG A 144 -11.59 6.19 -10.62
C ARG A 144 -12.09 4.76 -10.87
N GLN A 145 -11.18 3.79 -10.95
CA GLN A 145 -11.54 2.40 -11.18
C GLN A 145 -12.16 1.73 -9.94
N ALA A 146 -11.78 2.16 -8.75
CA ALA A 146 -12.30 1.62 -7.49
C ALA A 146 -12.48 2.74 -6.45
N PRO A 147 -13.53 3.57 -6.61
CA PRO A 147 -13.66 4.81 -5.87
C PRO A 147 -14.04 4.65 -4.40
N GLY A 148 -14.63 3.51 -4.00
CA GLY A 148 -14.91 3.17 -2.59
C GLY A 148 -13.80 2.37 -1.90
N SER A 149 -12.66 2.14 -2.54
CA SER A 149 -11.60 1.30 -1.98
C SER A 149 -10.69 2.11 -1.05
N LEU A 150 -10.87 1.95 0.26
CA LEU A 150 -10.04 2.61 1.29
C LEU A 150 -8.53 2.46 1.05
N PRO A 151 -7.96 1.27 0.72
CA PRO A 151 -6.52 1.14 0.49
C PRO A 151 -6.03 1.92 -0.73
N ILE A 152 -6.89 2.24 -1.69
CA ILE A 152 -6.53 3.04 -2.87
C ILE A 152 -6.62 4.52 -2.52
N LEU A 153 -7.68 4.94 -1.83
CA LEU A 153 -7.85 6.31 -1.34
C LEU A 153 -6.71 6.70 -0.41
N GLN A 154 -6.33 5.83 0.52
CA GLN A 154 -5.19 6.07 1.43
C GLN A 154 -3.89 6.31 0.67
N ARG A 155 -3.59 5.50 -0.35
CA ARG A 155 -2.41 5.68 -1.21
C ARG A 155 -2.47 6.97 -2.02
N LEU A 156 -3.66 7.34 -2.48
CA LEU A 156 -3.89 8.60 -3.19
C LEU A 156 -3.63 9.80 -2.27
N VAL A 157 -4.21 9.80 -1.06
CA VAL A 157 -4.03 10.87 -0.07
C VAL A 157 -2.55 11.01 0.28
N ARG A 158 -1.89 9.92 0.69
CA ARG A 158 -0.47 9.91 1.03
C ARG A 158 0.42 10.36 -0.13
N GLY A 159 0.13 9.88 -1.34
CA GLY A 159 0.85 10.27 -2.55
C GLY A 159 0.68 11.75 -2.88
N MET A 160 -0.53 12.29 -2.77
CA MET A 160 -0.81 13.69 -3.10
C MET A 160 -0.27 14.68 -2.05
N ILE A 161 -0.26 14.29 -0.77
CA ILE A 161 0.41 15.06 0.30
C ILE A 161 1.92 15.15 -0.01
N ARG A 162 2.57 14.00 -0.31
CA ARG A 162 3.99 13.95 -0.70
C ARG A 162 4.28 14.74 -1.97
N ALA A 163 3.39 14.69 -2.95
CA ALA A 163 3.47 15.47 -4.18
C ALA A 163 3.22 16.97 -3.99
N GLY A 164 2.80 17.38 -2.79
CA GLY A 164 2.43 18.75 -2.48
C GLY A 164 1.21 19.26 -3.24
N ARG A 165 0.22 18.39 -3.51
CA ARG A 165 -1.03 18.74 -4.19
C ARG A 165 -2.25 18.25 -3.40
N PRO A 166 -2.46 18.72 -2.16
CA PRO A 166 -3.56 18.26 -1.30
C PRO A 166 -4.95 18.58 -1.89
N SER A 167 -5.08 19.65 -2.67
CA SER A 167 -6.34 20.06 -3.32
C SER A 167 -6.89 19.00 -4.28
N LEU A 168 -6.03 18.32 -5.05
CA LEU A 168 -6.45 17.24 -5.94
C LEU A 168 -6.93 16.01 -5.17
N ALA A 169 -6.28 15.68 -4.05
CA ALA A 169 -6.75 14.60 -3.17
C ALA A 169 -8.09 14.94 -2.54
N LEU A 170 -8.27 16.18 -2.07
CA LEU A 170 -9.50 16.61 -1.41
C LEU A 170 -10.72 16.41 -2.31
N ARG A 171 -10.64 16.81 -3.59
CA ARG A 171 -11.74 16.62 -4.55
C ARG A 171 -12.12 15.14 -4.70
N VAL A 172 -11.14 14.25 -4.79
CA VAL A 172 -11.38 12.81 -4.98
C VAL A 172 -11.93 12.16 -3.73
N VAL A 173 -11.40 12.52 -2.56
CA VAL A 173 -11.83 11.96 -1.27
C VAL A 173 -13.25 12.45 -0.91
N CYS A 174 -13.56 13.73 -1.17
CA CYS A 174 -14.93 14.26 -1.00
C CYS A 174 -15.94 13.51 -1.89
N ALA A 175 -15.59 13.22 -3.15
CA ALA A 175 -16.44 12.41 -4.02
C ALA A 175 -16.57 10.96 -3.52
N ALA A 176 -15.47 10.38 -3.02
CA ALA A 176 -15.45 9.03 -2.49
C ALA A 176 -16.28 8.85 -1.21
N ARG A 177 -16.51 9.92 -0.44
CA ARG A 177 -17.36 9.92 0.76
C ARG A 177 -18.75 9.34 0.48
N PHE A 178 -19.36 9.74 -0.63
CA PHE A 178 -20.69 9.29 -1.02
C PHE A 178 -20.73 7.83 -1.53
N LEU A 179 -19.56 7.26 -1.85
CA LEU A 179 -19.43 5.90 -2.39
C LEU A 179 -19.07 4.88 -1.32
N CYS A 180 -18.66 5.34 -0.12
CA CYS A 180 -18.35 4.49 1.01
C CYS A 180 -19.64 4.14 1.77
N ARG A 181 -20.07 2.86 1.71
CA ARG A 181 -21.31 2.40 2.36
C ARG A 181 -21.15 2.03 3.84
N THR A 182 -19.92 1.84 4.33
CA THR A 182 -19.68 1.40 5.71
C THR A 182 -19.36 2.57 6.64
N PRO A 183 -19.87 2.57 7.89
CA PRO A 183 -19.61 3.66 8.85
C PRO A 183 -18.12 3.89 9.12
N MET A 184 -17.35 2.80 9.25
CA MET A 184 -15.90 2.85 9.45
C MET A 184 -15.15 3.48 8.26
N ALA A 185 -15.60 3.22 7.03
CA ALA A 185 -15.03 3.86 5.84
C ALA A 185 -15.34 5.36 5.82
N GLY A 186 -16.54 5.75 6.24
CA GLY A 186 -16.93 7.16 6.40
C GLY A 186 -16.02 7.91 7.37
N GLN A 187 -15.71 7.31 8.54
CA GLN A 187 -14.83 7.91 9.55
C GLN A 187 -13.42 8.18 9.00
N HIS A 188 -12.80 7.18 8.36
CA HIS A 188 -11.47 7.36 7.75
C HIS A 188 -11.46 8.41 6.63
N VAL A 189 -12.52 8.46 5.82
CA VAL A 189 -12.66 9.45 4.76
C VAL A 189 -12.77 10.87 5.34
N GLU A 190 -13.58 11.05 6.38
CA GLU A 190 -13.72 12.33 7.08
C GLU A 190 -12.40 12.77 7.74
N GLU A 191 -11.68 11.84 8.37
CA GLU A 191 -10.35 12.09 8.92
C GLU A 191 -9.36 12.59 7.84
N TRP A 192 -9.33 11.93 6.68
CA TRP A 192 -8.51 12.38 5.56
C TRP A 192 -8.92 13.75 5.03
N ILE A 193 -10.22 14.05 4.97
CA ILE A 193 -10.70 15.38 4.55
C ILE A 193 -10.20 16.45 5.52
N ARG A 194 -10.30 16.22 6.84
CA ARG A 194 -9.77 17.15 7.86
C ARG A 194 -8.27 17.34 7.70
N GLN A 195 -7.51 16.26 7.55
CA GLN A 195 -6.06 16.31 7.33
C GLN A 195 -5.70 17.12 6.08
N LEU A 196 -6.39 16.90 4.97
CA LEU A 196 -6.13 17.59 3.70
C LEU A 196 -6.48 19.08 3.77
N ARG A 197 -7.56 19.46 4.47
CA ARG A 197 -7.92 20.86 4.72
C ARG A 197 -6.86 21.55 5.57
N PHE A 198 -6.38 20.88 6.61
CA PHE A 198 -5.30 21.40 7.46
C PHE A 198 -4.02 21.64 6.66
N GLU A 199 -3.59 20.65 5.86
CA GLU A 199 -2.43 20.78 4.97
C GLU A 199 -2.58 21.91 3.95
N GLN A 200 -3.79 22.11 3.42
CA GLN A 200 -4.07 23.22 2.51
C GLN A 200 -3.98 24.57 3.24
N ALA A 201 -4.62 24.72 4.40
CA ALA A 201 -4.59 25.95 5.19
C ALA A 201 -3.16 26.32 5.62
N ARG A 202 -2.38 25.34 6.10
CA ARG A 202 -0.97 25.52 6.50
C ARG A 202 -0.12 26.11 5.37
N ARG A 203 -0.41 25.75 4.12
CA ARG A 203 0.30 26.28 2.95
C ARG A 203 -0.13 27.68 2.54
N HIS A 204 -1.39 28.04 2.78
CA HIS A 204 -1.90 29.39 2.50
C HIS A 204 -1.55 30.41 3.60
N GLN A 205 -1.27 29.96 4.82
CA GLN A 205 -0.95 30.83 5.96
C GLN A 205 0.26 31.76 5.77
N PRO A 206 1.41 31.34 5.19
CA PRO A 206 2.52 32.27 4.91
C PRO A 206 2.22 33.25 3.77
N LEU A 207 1.36 32.88 2.82
CA LEU A 207 0.92 33.78 1.73
C LEU A 207 0.03 34.92 2.27
N LEU A 208 -0.81 34.62 3.26
CA LEU A 208 -1.64 35.64 3.93
C LEU A 208 -0.79 36.60 4.78
N ARG A 209 0.20 36.09 5.52
CA ARG A 209 1.11 36.94 6.32
C ARG A 209 2.01 37.85 5.47
N SER A 210 2.43 37.39 4.30
CA SER A 210 3.19 38.21 3.36
C SER A 210 2.29 39.21 2.63
N ALA A 211 1.09 38.80 2.17
CA ALA A 211 0.12 39.72 1.55
C ALA A 211 -0.31 40.85 2.51
N MET A 212 -0.53 40.55 3.80
CA MET A 212 -0.85 41.56 4.82
C MET A 212 0.30 42.53 5.10
N ARG A 213 1.57 42.16 4.85
CA ARG A 213 2.72 43.06 5.01
C ARG A 213 2.86 44.07 3.87
N TYR A 214 2.28 43.81 2.70
CA TYR A 214 2.34 44.69 1.52
C TYR A 214 1.05 45.50 1.29
N SER A 215 0.05 45.38 2.17
CA SER A 215 -1.27 46.02 2.01
C SER A 215 -1.56 47.14 3.01
N LEU A 216 -0.55 47.88 3.45
CA LEU A 216 -0.75 49.12 4.22
C LEU A 216 0.02 50.31 3.62
N PRO A 217 -0.45 50.90 2.51
CA PRO A 217 -0.16 52.29 2.21
C PRO A 217 -1.26 53.15 2.85
N PHE A 218 -1.15 53.42 4.15
CA PHE A 218 -1.92 54.52 4.75
C PHE A 218 -0.98 55.72 4.90
N PRO A 219 -1.05 56.74 4.02
CA PRO A 219 -0.43 58.01 4.32
C PRO A 219 -1.26 58.68 5.41
N LEU A 220 -0.75 58.71 6.64
CA LEU A 220 -1.26 59.61 7.66
C LEU A 220 -0.89 61.04 7.25
N ARG A 221 -1.72 61.67 6.43
CA ARG A 221 -1.82 63.13 6.34
C ARG A 221 -2.81 63.57 7.41
N ALA A 222 -2.32 64.11 8.51
CA ALA A 222 -3.07 65.00 9.37
C ALA A 222 -2.34 66.34 9.35
N GLY A 223 -3.05 67.37 8.87
CA GLY A 223 -2.64 68.77 8.94
C GLY A 223 -2.96 69.39 10.29
#